data_AF-A0AA35W2B2-F1
#
_entry.id   AF-A0AA35W2B2-F1
#
_cell.length_a   1.000
_cell.length_b   1.000
_cell.length_c   1.000
_cell.angle_alpha   90.00
_cell.angle_beta   90.00
_cell.angle_gamma   90.00
#
_symmetry.space_group_name_H-M   'P 1'
#
loop_
_entity.id
_entity.type
_entity.pdbx_description
1 polymer ?
#
loop_
_entity_poly.entity_id
_entity_poly.type
_entity_poly.pdbx_seq_one_letter_code
_entity_poly.pdbx_strand_id
1 'polypeptide(L)'
;MNIPNPTFYICESLLLCCLLFVASCVDGQVRLVDGATDVEGRVEICFSRRWGTISGDGWTQTESTVICNDLGYEATGNDYSVRPATNSMPVFIKTVRCTGRQLSLLECGFRRNLTHSVHLEDVGVKCKKSDCNDGDLRLVGGGDSENDGLLQVCFSGRWG
;
A
#
# COMPACT_ATOMS: atom_id res chain seq x y z
N MET A 1 -19.44 25.97 31.02
CA MET A 1 -18.48 24.95 30.58
C MET A 1 -19.22 24.01 29.65
N ASN A 2 -19.13 24.27 28.35
CA ASN A 2 -19.67 23.39 27.31
C ASN A 2 -18.58 23.20 26.28
N ILE A 3 -18.21 21.93 26.11
CA ILE A 3 -17.23 21.44 25.16
C ILE A 3 -17.94 21.41 23.79
N PRO A 4 -17.41 22.05 22.72
CA PRO A 4 -18.01 21.88 21.40
C PRO A 4 -17.74 20.46 20.86
N ASN A 5 -18.85 19.83 20.52
CA ASN A 5 -19.03 18.51 19.90
C ASN A 5 -18.36 18.48 18.49
N PRO A 6 -17.80 17.35 18.01
CA PRO A 6 -17.19 17.29 16.69
C PRO A 6 -18.31 17.31 15.65
N THR A 7 -18.27 18.31 14.77
CA THR A 7 -19.23 18.46 13.67
C THR A 7 -19.06 17.32 12.68
N PHE A 8 -19.95 16.34 12.78
CA PHE A 8 -20.37 15.48 11.69
C PHE A 8 -20.93 16.36 10.57
N TYR A 9 -20.15 16.61 9.51
CA TYR A 9 -20.68 17.21 8.29
C TYR A 9 -21.30 16.09 7.45
N ILE A 10 -22.63 16.04 7.52
CA ILE A 10 -23.53 15.19 6.75
C ILE A 10 -23.36 15.60 5.26
N CYS A 11 -23.00 14.67 4.36
CA CYS A 11 -22.91 14.95 2.91
C CYS A 11 -24.33 15.05 2.31
N GLU A 12 -24.96 16.20 2.49
CA GLU A 12 -26.35 16.48 2.07
C GLU A 12 -26.50 16.88 0.59
N SER A 13 -25.45 16.75 -0.23
CA SER A 13 -25.60 16.96 -1.68
C SER A 13 -24.59 16.16 -2.51
N LEU A 14 -25.13 15.24 -3.34
CA LEU A 14 -24.36 14.37 -4.25
C LEU A 14 -23.45 15.15 -5.22
N LEU A 15 -23.82 16.38 -5.60
CA LEU A 15 -22.99 17.24 -6.45
C LEU A 15 -21.78 17.85 -5.72
N LEU A 16 -21.89 18.12 -4.41
CA LEU A 16 -20.79 18.71 -3.64
C LEU A 16 -19.81 17.64 -3.13
N CYS A 17 -20.31 16.42 -2.86
CA CYS A 17 -19.42 15.27 -2.64
C CYS A 17 -18.52 15.06 -3.88
N CYS A 18 -19.04 15.21 -5.10
CA CYS A 18 -18.28 14.95 -6.33
C CYS A 18 -17.24 16.02 -6.70
N LEU A 19 -17.42 17.28 -6.27
CA LEU A 19 -16.49 18.40 -6.56
C LEU A 19 -15.36 18.55 -5.53
N LEU A 20 -15.52 17.98 -4.33
CA LEU A 20 -14.49 17.94 -3.27
C LEU A 20 -13.79 16.58 -3.15
N PHE A 21 -14.30 15.53 -3.79
CA PHE A 21 -13.57 14.26 -3.96
C PHE A 21 -12.59 14.38 -5.14
N VAL A 22 -11.54 15.19 -4.96
CA VAL A 22 -10.27 14.78 -5.56
C VAL A 22 -10.06 13.36 -5.06
N ALA A 23 -9.76 12.39 -5.94
CA ALA A 23 -9.45 11.01 -5.54
C ALA A 23 -8.18 11.01 -4.67
N SER A 24 -8.32 11.46 -3.43
CA SER A 24 -7.26 11.76 -2.51
C SER A 24 -7.00 10.50 -1.71
N CYS A 25 -5.90 9.84 -2.03
CA CYS A 25 -5.43 8.71 -1.24
C CYS A 25 -4.91 9.19 0.12
N VAL A 26 -4.72 8.27 1.06
CA VAL A 26 -4.04 8.55 2.33
C VAL A 26 -2.55 8.36 2.14
N ASP A 27 -1.73 9.29 2.62
CA ASP A 27 -0.27 9.17 2.50
C ASP A 27 0.22 7.85 3.11
N GLY A 28 1.05 7.13 2.35
CA GLY A 28 1.50 5.78 2.71
C GLY A 28 0.60 4.65 2.24
N GLN A 29 -0.61 4.93 1.75
CA GLN A 29 -1.45 3.92 1.13
C GLN A 29 -0.76 3.36 -0.12
N VAL A 30 -0.80 2.04 -0.28
CA VAL A 30 -0.32 1.30 -1.45
C VAL A 30 -1.50 0.67 -2.20
N ARG A 31 -1.37 0.51 -3.52
CA ARG A 31 -2.29 -0.29 -4.34
C ARG A 31 -1.58 -1.00 -5.48
N LEU A 32 -2.22 -2.05 -5.99
CA LEU A 32 -1.86 -2.71 -7.25
C LEU A 32 -2.84 -2.26 -8.34
N VAL A 33 -2.30 -1.90 -9.52
CA VAL A 33 -3.10 -1.46 -10.66
C VAL A 33 -2.63 -2.13 -11.95
N ASP A 34 -3.48 -2.17 -12.98
CA ASP A 34 -3.18 -2.75 -14.29
C ASP A 34 -2.73 -4.23 -14.25
N GLY A 35 -3.16 -4.98 -13.24
CA GLY A 35 -3.04 -6.44 -13.19
C GLY A 35 -4.21 -7.15 -13.85
N ALA A 36 -4.01 -8.41 -14.20
CA ALA A 36 -5.08 -9.26 -14.72
C ALA A 36 -6.01 -9.75 -13.59
N THR A 37 -5.55 -9.70 -12.34
CA THR A 37 -6.28 -10.10 -11.13
C THR A 37 -6.12 -9.05 -10.04
N ASP A 38 -6.89 -9.18 -8.95
CA ASP A 38 -6.84 -8.28 -7.79
C ASP A 38 -5.56 -8.41 -6.96
N VAL A 39 -4.82 -9.50 -7.13
CA VAL A 39 -3.59 -9.80 -6.39
C VAL A 39 -2.31 -9.42 -7.15
N GLU A 40 -2.41 -8.86 -8.35
CA GLU A 40 -1.23 -8.49 -9.12
C GLU A 40 -1.37 -7.12 -9.76
N GLY A 41 -0.25 -6.50 -10.10
CA GLY A 41 -0.25 -5.22 -10.81
C GLY A 41 0.97 -4.38 -10.50
N ARG A 42 1.06 -3.23 -11.17
CA ARG A 42 2.04 -2.18 -10.85
C ARG A 42 1.80 -1.65 -9.45
N VAL A 43 2.87 -1.47 -8.68
CA VAL A 43 2.81 -0.90 -7.33
C VAL A 43 2.74 0.62 -7.43
N GLU A 44 1.70 1.20 -6.82
CA GLU A 44 1.57 2.64 -6.65
C GLU A 44 1.49 2.99 -5.17
N ILE A 45 2.13 4.09 -4.79
CA ILE A 45 2.13 4.62 -3.43
C ILE A 45 1.60 6.06 -3.40
N CYS A 46 0.88 6.39 -2.33
CA CYS A 46 0.36 7.72 -2.13
C CYS A 46 1.32 8.63 -1.36
N PHE A 47 1.58 9.82 -1.90
CA PHE A 47 2.20 10.93 -1.16
C PHE A 47 1.53 12.24 -1.51
N SER A 48 1.33 13.10 -0.50
CA SER A 48 0.67 14.39 -0.65
C SER A 48 -0.66 14.26 -1.41
N ARG A 49 -1.46 13.23 -1.05
CA ARG A 49 -2.76 12.93 -1.67
C ARG A 49 -2.73 12.61 -3.17
N ARG A 50 -1.56 12.25 -3.71
CA ARG A 50 -1.38 11.86 -5.12
C ARG A 50 -0.77 10.48 -5.20
N TRP A 51 -1.15 9.73 -6.23
CA TRP A 51 -0.53 8.46 -6.56
C TRP A 51 0.72 8.66 -7.42
N GLY A 52 1.71 7.81 -7.20
CA GLY A 52 2.93 7.74 -7.99
C GLY A 52 3.52 6.34 -7.93
N THR A 53 4.51 6.07 -8.78
CA THR A 53 5.09 4.75 -8.95
C THR A 53 6.40 4.59 -8.17
N ILE A 54 6.92 3.36 -8.19
CA ILE A 54 8.20 2.99 -7.57
C ILE A 54 9.10 2.40 -8.65
N SER A 55 10.34 2.88 -8.70
CA SER A 55 11.38 2.36 -9.59
C SER A 55 11.80 0.94 -9.21
N GLY A 56 12.10 0.13 -10.23
CA GLY A 56 12.62 -1.24 -10.06
C GLY A 56 14.07 -1.36 -9.60
N ASP A 57 14.80 -0.26 -9.51
CA ASP A 57 16.21 -0.26 -9.10
C ASP A 57 16.41 -0.85 -7.69
N GLY A 58 17.04 -2.02 -7.64
CA GLY A 58 17.33 -2.74 -6.40
C GLY A 58 16.11 -3.39 -5.75
N TRP A 59 14.97 -3.51 -6.44
CA TRP A 59 13.80 -4.22 -5.93
C TRP A 59 14.09 -5.72 -5.81
N THR A 60 13.67 -6.32 -4.69
CA THR A 60 13.80 -7.77 -4.47
C THR A 60 12.48 -8.36 -3.98
N GLN A 61 12.44 -9.68 -3.83
CA GLN A 61 11.28 -10.37 -3.27
C GLN A 61 11.00 -9.95 -1.81
N THR A 62 11.98 -9.42 -1.09
CA THR A 62 11.79 -8.91 0.28
C THR A 62 10.86 -7.70 0.32
N GLU A 63 10.97 -6.78 -0.63
CA GLU A 63 10.04 -5.65 -0.75
C GLU A 63 8.63 -6.10 -1.13
N SER A 64 8.53 -7.08 -2.04
CA SER A 64 7.24 -7.68 -2.44
C SER A 64 6.52 -8.34 -1.26
N THR A 65 7.25 -9.01 -0.37
CA THR A 65 6.73 -9.56 0.89
C THR A 65 6.06 -8.49 1.74
N VAL A 66 6.71 -7.33 1.90
CA VAL A 66 6.14 -6.20 2.66
C VAL A 66 4.89 -5.66 1.96
N ILE A 67 4.93 -5.46 0.64
CA ILE A 67 3.78 -4.96 -0.12
C ILE A 67 2.57 -5.89 -0.01
N CYS A 68 2.77 -7.20 -0.19
CA CYS A 68 1.67 -8.14 -0.09
C CYS A 68 1.07 -8.15 1.32
N ASN A 69 1.91 -8.06 2.36
CA ASN A 69 1.43 -7.97 3.73
C ASN A 69 0.68 -6.64 4.02
N ASP A 70 1.19 -5.51 3.54
CA ASP A 70 0.58 -4.17 3.68
C ASP A 70 -0.82 -4.12 3.01
N LEU A 71 -0.98 -4.84 1.90
CA LEU A 71 -2.25 -4.99 1.19
C LEU A 71 -3.19 -6.06 1.78
N GLY A 72 -2.77 -6.74 2.85
CA GLY A 72 -3.53 -7.77 3.54
C GLY A 72 -3.48 -9.16 2.89
N TYR A 73 -2.62 -9.39 1.91
CA TYR A 73 -2.42 -10.68 1.27
C TYR A 73 -1.38 -11.55 2.00
N GLU A 74 -1.17 -12.79 1.53
CA GLU A 74 -0.07 -13.61 2.02
C GLU A 74 1.27 -12.94 1.73
N ALA A 75 2.08 -12.82 2.79
CA ALA A 75 3.42 -12.28 2.68
C ALA A 75 4.33 -13.21 1.85
N THR A 76 4.08 -14.52 1.83
CA THR A 76 4.92 -15.52 1.14
C THR A 76 4.29 -16.02 -0.16
N GLY A 77 5.12 -16.57 -1.05
CA GLY A 77 4.67 -17.04 -2.37
C GLY A 77 4.31 -15.92 -3.33
N ASN A 78 4.84 -14.71 -3.07
CA ASN A 78 4.74 -13.57 -3.96
C ASN A 78 5.79 -13.63 -5.09
N ASP A 79 5.61 -12.82 -6.12
CA ASP A 79 6.55 -12.61 -7.20
C ASP A 79 6.59 -11.11 -7.58
N TYR A 80 7.57 -10.70 -8.38
CA TYR A 80 7.64 -9.34 -8.90
C TYR A 80 8.10 -9.30 -10.35
N SER A 81 7.80 -8.18 -10.99
CA SER A 81 8.27 -7.88 -12.34
C SER A 81 8.69 -6.43 -12.41
N VAL A 82 9.72 -6.16 -13.20
CA VAL A 82 10.12 -4.81 -13.56
C VAL A 82 9.72 -4.61 -15.01
N ARG A 83 8.93 -3.57 -15.28
CA ARG A 83 8.39 -3.30 -16.62
C ARG A 83 8.67 -1.87 -17.02
N PRO A 84 8.82 -1.58 -18.32
CA PRO A 84 8.89 -0.20 -18.78
C PRO A 84 7.69 0.59 -18.25
N ALA A 85 7.95 1.77 -17.69
CA ALA A 85 6.95 2.68 -17.18
C ALA A 85 5.99 3.02 -18.33
N THR A 86 4.70 2.72 -18.12
CA THR A 86 3.70 2.78 -19.19
C THR A 86 3.03 4.15 -19.29
N ASN A 87 3.44 5.13 -18.49
CA ASN A 87 2.68 6.36 -18.28
C ASN A 87 3.53 7.58 -17.87
N SER A 88 2.85 8.73 -17.76
CA SER A 88 3.38 10.00 -17.28
C SER A 88 3.28 10.15 -15.75
N MET A 89 3.07 9.06 -15.00
CA MET A 89 2.95 9.13 -13.54
C MET A 89 4.30 9.47 -12.92
N PRO A 90 4.33 10.26 -11.84
CA PRO A 90 5.57 10.55 -11.15
C PRO A 90 6.09 9.29 -10.44
N VAL A 91 7.36 8.98 -10.64
CA VAL A 91 8.07 8.02 -9.79
C VAL A 91 8.35 8.71 -8.45
N PHE A 92 7.75 8.26 -7.36
CA PHE A 92 7.95 8.86 -6.04
C PHE A 92 9.12 8.26 -5.27
N ILE A 93 9.36 6.96 -5.44
CA ILE A 93 10.41 6.23 -4.73
C ILE A 93 11.38 5.65 -5.76
N LYS A 94 12.67 5.98 -5.60
CA LYS A 94 13.74 5.52 -6.49
C LYS A 94 14.25 4.14 -6.08
N THR A 95 14.49 3.96 -4.79
CA THR A 95 14.91 2.69 -4.20
C THR A 95 14.22 2.50 -2.86
N VAL A 96 13.93 1.24 -2.53
CA VAL A 96 13.42 0.81 -1.22
C VAL A 96 14.25 -0.38 -0.74
N ARG A 97 14.42 -0.48 0.57
CA ARG A 97 15.12 -1.56 1.25
C ARG A 97 14.37 -1.93 2.51
N CYS A 98 13.73 -3.09 2.46
CA CYS A 98 12.99 -3.67 3.54
C CYS A 98 13.82 -4.76 4.24
N THR A 99 13.42 -5.10 5.47
CA THR A 99 13.91 -6.32 6.15
C THR A 99 12.93 -7.48 6.00
N GLY A 100 11.73 -7.21 5.47
CA GLY A 100 10.65 -8.18 5.28
C GLY A 100 9.71 -8.30 6.47
N ARG A 101 9.93 -7.53 7.55
CA ARG A 101 9.13 -7.57 8.79
C ARG A 101 8.20 -6.37 8.96
N GLN A 102 8.41 -5.34 8.13
CA GLN A 102 7.61 -4.13 8.12
C GLN A 102 6.14 -4.43 7.80
N LEU A 103 5.23 -3.71 8.45
CA LEU A 103 3.80 -3.79 8.16
C LEU A 103 3.38 -2.82 7.06
N SER A 104 4.18 -1.78 6.81
CA SER A 104 3.98 -0.83 5.72
C SER A 104 5.28 -0.58 4.95
N LEU A 105 5.17 -0.31 3.65
CA LEU A 105 6.32 0.10 2.83
C LEU A 105 7.03 1.35 3.38
N LEU A 106 6.31 2.25 4.06
CA LEU A 106 6.89 3.46 4.66
C LEU A 106 7.81 3.19 5.86
N GLU A 107 7.74 2.01 6.46
CA GLU A 107 8.65 1.59 7.54
C GLU A 107 9.98 1.04 6.99
N CYS A 108 10.06 0.80 5.68
CA CYS A 108 11.29 0.43 5.03
C CYS A 108 12.19 1.66 4.83
N GLY A 109 13.50 1.43 4.67
CA GLY A 109 14.39 2.50 4.23
C GLY A 109 14.13 2.81 2.75
N PHE A 110 13.74 4.04 2.41
CA PHE A 110 13.50 4.42 1.01
C PHE A 110 14.16 5.75 0.63
N ARG A 111 14.46 5.90 -0.66
CA ARG A 111 14.95 7.16 -1.25
C ARG A 111 13.88 7.77 -2.14
N ARG A 112 13.41 8.97 -1.77
CA ARG A 112 12.49 9.74 -2.61
C ARG A 112 13.17 10.19 -3.91
N ASN A 113 12.40 10.24 -4.98
CA ASN A 113 12.83 10.88 -6.22
C ASN A 113 12.52 12.38 -6.14
N LEU A 114 13.53 13.21 -5.85
CA LEU A 114 13.39 14.66 -5.68
C LEU A 114 13.74 15.45 -6.95
N THR A 115 14.34 14.80 -7.94
CA THR A 115 15.01 15.47 -9.08
C THR A 115 14.30 15.25 -10.41
N HIS A 116 13.13 14.59 -10.42
CA HIS A 116 12.45 14.16 -11.66
C HIS A 116 13.37 13.38 -12.62
N SER A 117 14.44 12.77 -12.09
CA SER A 117 15.35 11.95 -12.88
C SER A 117 14.58 10.74 -13.41
N VAL A 118 14.68 10.55 -14.73
CA VAL A 118 13.90 9.57 -15.49
C VAL A 118 14.41 8.18 -15.15
N HIS A 119 13.61 7.44 -14.40
CA HIS A 119 13.68 5.98 -14.36
C HIS A 119 12.51 5.48 -15.20
N LEU A 120 12.81 4.67 -16.20
CA LEU A 120 11.84 4.21 -17.20
C LEU A 120 11.19 2.89 -16.80
N GLU A 121 11.28 2.46 -15.55
CA GLU A 121 10.83 1.13 -15.15
C GLU A 121 10.06 1.18 -13.83
N ASP A 122 8.83 0.69 -13.86
CA ASP A 122 7.97 0.54 -12.70
C ASP A 122 7.99 -0.91 -12.22
N VAL A 123 7.86 -1.08 -10.90
CA VAL A 123 7.68 -2.40 -10.31
C VAL A 123 6.22 -2.82 -10.35
N GLY A 124 5.99 -4.07 -10.71
CA GLY A 124 4.76 -4.80 -10.39
C GLY A 124 5.01 -5.95 -9.43
N VAL A 125 4.02 -6.23 -8.58
CA VAL A 125 4.03 -7.33 -7.62
C VAL A 125 2.86 -8.26 -7.94
N LYS A 126 3.06 -9.55 -7.69
CA LYS A 126 2.01 -10.57 -7.66
C LYS A 126 1.99 -11.21 -6.28
N CYS A 127 0.89 -11.06 -5.57
CA CYS A 127 0.65 -11.64 -4.26
C CYS A 127 -0.14 -12.94 -4.37
N LYS A 128 -0.28 -13.62 -3.23
CA LYS A 128 -1.17 -14.76 -3.05
C LYS A 128 -2.29 -14.37 -2.08
N LYS A 129 -3.54 -14.76 -2.37
CA LYS A 129 -4.66 -14.53 -1.43
C LYS A 129 -4.39 -15.25 -0.11
N SER A 130 -4.80 -14.61 0.98
CA SER A 130 -4.74 -15.23 2.30
C SER A 130 -5.72 -16.38 2.42
N ASP A 131 -5.24 -17.44 3.07
CA ASP A 131 -6.06 -18.59 3.43
C ASP A 131 -6.71 -18.30 4.80
N CYS A 132 -7.69 -17.41 4.79
CA CYS A 132 -8.44 -16.99 5.98
C CYS A 132 -9.93 -16.86 5.67
N ASN A 133 -10.75 -17.05 6.71
CA ASN A 133 -12.18 -16.90 6.66
C ASN A 133 -12.60 -15.52 7.20
N ASP A 134 -13.74 -15.03 6.74
CA ASP A 134 -14.31 -13.78 7.23
C ASP A 134 -14.53 -13.84 8.74
N GLY A 135 -13.93 -12.90 9.46
CA GLY A 135 -13.99 -12.81 10.92
C GLY A 135 -12.83 -13.48 11.65
N ASP A 136 -11.89 -14.15 10.95
CA ASP A 136 -10.66 -14.64 11.58
C ASP A 136 -9.86 -13.45 12.16
N LEU A 137 -9.20 -13.67 13.30
CA LEU A 137 -8.41 -12.66 14.01
C LEU A 137 -6.95 -13.09 14.11
N ARG A 138 -6.02 -12.14 13.96
CA ARG A 138 -4.60 -12.37 14.26
C ARG A 138 -3.92 -11.15 14.86
N LEU A 139 -2.83 -11.36 15.58
CA LEU A 139 -1.89 -10.31 15.99
C LEU A 139 -0.67 -10.32 15.08
N VAL A 140 -0.20 -9.15 14.64
CA VAL A 140 1.02 -9.00 13.82
C VAL A 140 1.94 -7.90 14.36
N GLY A 141 3.24 -8.04 14.11
CA GLY A 141 4.23 -7.02 14.51
C GLY A 141 4.42 -6.88 16.02
N GLY A 142 3.98 -7.86 16.81
CA GLY A 142 4.30 -7.98 18.24
C GLY A 142 5.80 -8.12 18.47
N GLY A 143 6.24 -7.78 19.68
CA GLY A 143 7.63 -7.94 20.12
C GLY A 143 7.98 -9.39 20.43
N ASP A 144 8.57 -9.61 21.60
CA ASP A 144 8.95 -10.96 22.07
C ASP A 144 7.78 -11.69 22.77
N SER A 145 6.57 -11.11 22.79
CA SER A 145 5.41 -11.72 23.44
C SER A 145 4.38 -12.20 22.42
N GLU A 146 3.74 -13.34 22.68
CA GLU A 146 2.73 -13.90 21.77
C GLU A 146 1.37 -13.16 21.84
N ASN A 147 1.24 -12.21 22.77
CA ASN A 147 -0.02 -11.54 23.11
C ASN A 147 0.01 -10.03 22.83
N ASP A 148 0.99 -9.54 22.09
CA ASP A 148 1.07 -8.14 21.66
C ASP A 148 1.16 -8.04 20.13
N GLY A 149 0.76 -6.88 19.62
CA GLY A 149 0.78 -6.57 18.20
C GLY A 149 -0.47 -5.87 17.73
N LEU A 150 -0.48 -5.58 16.43
CA LEU A 150 -1.64 -5.04 15.73
C LEU A 150 -2.67 -6.16 15.54
N LEU A 151 -3.87 -5.96 16.06
CA LEU A 151 -5.01 -6.83 15.76
C LEU A 151 -5.48 -6.58 14.34
N GLN A 152 -5.54 -7.65 13.54
CA GLN A 152 -6.10 -7.66 12.20
C GLN A 152 -7.29 -8.61 12.12
N VAL A 153 -8.27 -8.24 11.31
CA VAL A 153 -9.44 -9.05 11.00
C VAL A 153 -9.36 -9.48 9.53
N CYS A 154 -9.66 -10.74 9.25
CA CYS A 154 -9.79 -11.20 7.86
C CYS A 154 -11.17 -10.86 7.31
N PHE A 155 -11.19 -10.27 6.11
CA PHE A 155 -12.41 -10.08 5.33
C PHE A 155 -12.12 -10.25 3.84
N SER A 156 -12.87 -11.14 3.19
CA SER A 156 -12.74 -11.49 1.77
C SER A 156 -11.31 -11.89 1.37
N GLY A 157 -10.65 -12.70 2.22
CA GLY A 157 -9.29 -13.20 1.97
C GLY A 157 -8.19 -12.13 2.07
N ARG A 158 -8.45 -11.03 2.81
CA ARG A 158 -7.48 -9.98 3.14
C ARG A 158 -7.49 -9.65 4.62
N TRP A 159 -6.31 -9.43 5.18
CA TRP A 159 -6.13 -8.95 6.55
C TRP A 159 -6.10 -7.41 6.61
N GLY A 160 -6.82 -6.81 7.56
CA GLY A 160 -6.83 -5.36 7.78
C GLY A 160 -7.38 -4.93 9.13
#